data_AF-A0A510IW36-F1
#
_entry.id   AF-A0A510IW36-F1
#
_cell.length_a   1.000
_cell.length_b   1.000
_cell.length_c   1.000
_cell.angle_alpha   90.00
_cell.angle_beta   90.00
_cell.angle_gamma   90.00
#
_symmetry.space_group_name_H-M   'P 1'
#
loop_
_entity.id
_entity.type
_entity.pdbx_description
1 polymer ?
#
loop_
_entity_poly.entity_id
_entity_poly.type
_entity_poly.pdbx_seq_one_letter_code
_entity_poly.pdbx_strand_id
1 'polypeptide(L)'
;MRLGRASSLTKADPYYDERGTVGILRQVRATREVILSGGAFNSSQLLKFSGVGPPHELRDHGIDPVVDLPGIGENLQDSYEVGIVSKMTKDLALLKDCTWGADGDPCLRVVGVSVFPRIPGFFIVVPVYMVSEKTSDDIIVTAKGQAA
;
A
#
# COMPACT_ATOMS: atom_id res chain seq x y z
N MET A 1 9.03 15.51 -22.29
CA MET A 1 8.83 14.09 -21.94
C MET A 1 8.13 13.40 -23.11
N ARG A 2 8.75 12.39 -23.73
CA ARG A 2 8.11 11.56 -24.76
C ARG A 2 7.66 10.27 -24.08
N LEU A 3 6.37 10.13 -23.86
CA LEU A 3 5.78 8.96 -23.23
C LEU A 3 5.27 8.00 -24.31
N GLY A 4 5.36 6.68 -24.07
CA GLY A 4 4.92 5.64 -25.00
C GLY A 4 3.43 5.75 -25.34
N ARG A 5 3.03 5.19 -26.50
CA ARG A 5 1.64 5.25 -27.04
C ARG A 5 0.63 4.31 -26.34
N ALA A 6 0.98 3.70 -25.22
CA ALA A 6 0.06 2.82 -24.47
C ALA A 6 -0.93 3.66 -23.63
N SER A 7 -2.11 3.09 -23.33
CA SER A 7 -3.14 3.72 -22.46
C SER A 7 -2.62 4.03 -21.06
N SER A 8 -1.59 3.30 -20.64
CA SER A 8 -0.94 3.38 -19.34
C SER A 8 0.56 3.30 -19.54
N LEU A 9 1.30 3.96 -18.65
CA LEU A 9 2.75 4.00 -18.75
C LEU A 9 3.41 2.69 -18.31
N THR A 10 2.78 2.00 -17.37
CA THR A 10 3.29 0.80 -16.72
C THR A 10 2.14 -0.11 -16.32
N LYS A 11 2.45 -1.39 -16.08
CA LYS A 11 1.48 -2.37 -15.53
C LYS A 11 1.04 -2.07 -14.10
N ALA A 12 1.76 -1.20 -13.38
CA ALA A 12 1.41 -0.79 -12.03
C ALA A 12 0.36 0.33 -12.00
N ASP A 13 0.03 0.92 -13.14
CA ASP A 13 -1.01 1.95 -13.25
C ASP A 13 -2.41 1.31 -13.05
N PRO A 14 -3.29 1.85 -12.18
CA PRO A 14 -4.65 1.34 -12.00
C PRO A 14 -5.51 1.42 -13.29
N TYR A 15 -5.12 2.24 -14.27
CA TYR A 15 -5.75 2.33 -15.58
C TYR A 15 -5.10 1.42 -16.64
N TYR A 16 -4.18 0.53 -16.24
CA TYR A 16 -3.54 -0.41 -17.15
C TYR A 16 -4.55 -1.43 -17.70
N ASP A 17 -4.58 -1.54 -19.03
CA ASP A 17 -5.42 -2.50 -19.76
C ASP A 17 -4.54 -3.51 -20.49
N GLU A 18 -4.64 -4.78 -20.11
CA GLU A 18 -3.93 -5.89 -20.75
C GLU A 18 -4.30 -6.07 -22.23
N ARG A 19 -5.46 -5.57 -22.67
CA ARG A 19 -5.87 -5.60 -24.07
C ARG A 19 -5.12 -4.58 -24.92
N GLY A 20 -4.31 -3.72 -24.30
CA GLY A 20 -3.41 -2.80 -24.99
C GLY A 20 -4.14 -1.67 -25.69
N THR A 21 -5.17 -1.09 -25.06
CA THR A 21 -5.78 0.13 -25.60
C THR A 21 -4.72 1.21 -25.83
N VAL A 22 -4.78 1.87 -26.98
CA VAL A 22 -3.84 2.93 -27.34
C VAL A 22 -4.20 4.20 -26.57
N GLY A 23 -3.24 4.74 -25.82
CA GLY A 23 -3.41 5.98 -25.08
C GLY A 23 -3.34 7.19 -26.00
N ILE A 24 -4.10 8.23 -25.67
CA ILE A 24 -3.99 9.51 -26.36
C ILE A 24 -2.81 10.26 -25.75
N LEU A 25 -1.74 10.46 -26.54
CA LEU A 25 -0.60 11.25 -26.10
C LEU A 25 -1.03 12.70 -25.86
N ARG A 26 -0.80 13.20 -24.64
CA ARG A 26 -1.01 14.60 -24.27
C ARG A 26 0.30 15.25 -23.89
N GLN A 27 0.48 16.50 -24.27
CA GLN A 27 1.62 17.31 -23.88
C GLN A 27 1.13 18.51 -23.07
N VAL A 28 1.70 18.67 -21.88
CA VAL A 28 1.50 19.85 -21.02
C VAL A 28 2.85 20.54 -20.86
N ARG A 29 2.84 21.87 -20.71
CA ARG A 29 4.04 22.69 -20.51
C ARG A 29 3.86 23.50 -19.22
N ALA A 30 4.92 23.60 -18.42
CA ALA A 30 4.97 24.46 -17.26
C ALA A 30 5.84 25.69 -17.57
N THR A 31 5.48 26.87 -17.04
CA THR A 31 6.22 28.13 -17.25
C THR A 31 7.37 28.31 -16.27
N ARG A 32 7.33 27.62 -15.13
CA ARG A 32 8.38 27.66 -14.11
C ARG A 32 9.04 26.29 -14.00
N GLU A 33 8.42 25.40 -13.25
CA GLU A 33 9.02 24.13 -12.85
C GLU A 33 8.02 22.98 -12.98
N VAL A 34 8.55 21.77 -13.06
CA VAL A 34 7.79 20.53 -12.99
C VAL A 34 8.26 19.77 -11.75
N ILE A 35 7.37 19.55 -10.80
CA ILE A 35 7.65 18.80 -9.57
C ILE A 35 7.19 17.35 -9.79
N LEU A 36 8.10 16.40 -9.60
CA LEU A 36 7.82 14.98 -9.75
C LEU A 36 7.47 14.37 -8.38
N SER A 37 6.22 13.94 -8.22
CA SER A 37 5.68 13.41 -6.95
C SER A 37 5.05 12.03 -7.11
N GLY A 38 5.65 11.15 -7.91
CA GLY A 38 5.18 9.79 -8.15
C GLY A 38 5.52 8.77 -7.05
N GLY A 39 6.10 9.21 -5.93
CA GLY A 39 6.62 8.33 -4.88
C GLY A 39 7.94 7.63 -5.28
N ALA A 40 8.42 6.72 -4.43
CA ALA A 40 9.72 6.06 -4.58
C ALA A 40 9.83 5.21 -5.87
N PHE A 41 8.73 4.58 -6.29
CA PHE A 41 8.68 3.71 -7.47
C PHE A 41 8.46 4.48 -8.77
N ASN A 42 7.40 5.31 -8.86
CA ASN A 42 7.06 5.91 -10.16
C ASN A 42 7.96 7.09 -10.52
N SER A 43 8.49 7.83 -9.54
CA SER A 43 9.36 9.00 -9.83
C SER A 43 10.67 8.57 -10.47
N SER A 44 11.33 7.55 -9.92
CA SER A 44 12.57 7.01 -10.49
C SER A 44 12.36 6.47 -11.90
N GLN A 45 11.24 5.78 -12.13
CA GLN A 45 10.89 5.26 -13.45
C GLN A 45 10.57 6.36 -14.48
N LEU A 46 9.81 7.39 -14.09
CA LEU A 46 9.51 8.54 -14.95
C LEU A 46 10.78 9.32 -15.35
N LEU A 47 11.78 9.39 -14.45
CA LEU A 47 13.10 9.94 -14.76
C LEU A 47 13.84 9.06 -15.78
N LYS A 48 13.88 7.74 -15.57
CA LYS A 48 14.52 6.81 -16.53
C LYS A 48 13.88 6.89 -17.92
N PHE A 49 12.54 6.91 -18.02
CA PHE A 49 11.84 7.12 -19.29
C PHE A 49 12.10 8.49 -19.94
N SER A 50 12.54 9.47 -19.15
CA SER A 50 12.95 10.78 -19.65
C SER A 50 14.44 10.84 -20.04
N GLY A 51 15.16 9.72 -19.97
CA GLY A 51 16.60 9.64 -20.22
C GLY A 51 17.47 10.09 -19.05
N VAL A 52 16.93 10.19 -17.84
CA VAL A 52 17.65 10.59 -16.62
C VAL A 52 17.88 9.36 -15.76
N GLY A 53 19.11 8.83 -15.72
CA GLY A 53 19.42 7.58 -15.01
C GLY A 53 20.74 6.94 -15.43
N PRO A 54 20.97 5.65 -15.10
CA PRO A 54 22.17 4.91 -15.47
C PRO A 54 22.25 4.68 -17.01
N PRO A 55 23.27 5.20 -17.72
CA PRO A 55 23.29 5.16 -19.19
C PRO A 55 23.25 3.76 -19.81
N HIS A 56 23.87 2.77 -19.17
CA HIS A 56 23.86 1.38 -19.63
C HIS A 56 22.44 0.81 -19.61
N GLU A 57 21.76 0.88 -18.46
CA GLU A 57 20.38 0.42 -18.31
C GLU A 57 19.42 1.13 -19.27
N LEU A 58 19.56 2.45 -19.42
CA LEU A 58 18.73 3.22 -20.36
C LEU A 58 18.91 2.73 -21.81
N ARG A 59 20.16 2.49 -22.23
CA ARG A 59 20.47 2.01 -23.58
C ARG A 59 19.96 0.59 -23.83
N ASP A 60 20.03 -0.29 -22.83
CA ASP A 60 19.47 -1.65 -22.90
C ASP A 60 17.96 -1.63 -23.18
N HIS A 61 17.28 -0.56 -22.76
CA HIS A 61 15.86 -0.32 -23.00
C HIS A 61 15.56 0.60 -24.18
N GLY A 62 16.56 0.92 -25.02
CA GLY A 62 16.39 1.78 -26.20
C GLY A 62 16.08 3.25 -25.88
N ILE A 63 16.44 3.71 -24.69
CA ILE A 63 16.28 5.09 -24.24
C ILE A 63 17.62 5.81 -24.37
N ASP A 64 17.61 6.97 -25.02
CA ASP A 64 18.81 7.82 -25.13
C ASP A 64 19.08 8.55 -23.79
N PRO A 65 20.26 8.36 -23.16
CA PRO A 65 20.61 9.06 -21.92
C PRO A 65 20.77 10.56 -22.14
N VAL A 66 19.97 11.36 -21.43
CA VAL A 66 20.05 12.82 -21.38
C VAL A 66 20.93 13.28 -20.22
N VAL A 67 20.84 12.60 -19.07
CA VAL A 67 21.65 12.89 -17.87
C VAL A 67 22.09 11.57 -17.25
N ASP A 68 23.40 11.41 -17.06
CA ASP A 68 23.99 10.29 -16.33
C ASP A 68 23.82 10.50 -14.83
N LEU A 69 22.87 9.78 -14.24
CA LEU A 69 22.59 9.77 -12.81
C LEU A 69 22.40 8.32 -12.34
N PRO A 70 23.49 7.63 -11.96
CA PRO A 70 23.43 6.20 -11.66
C PRO A 70 22.64 5.87 -10.38
N GLY A 71 22.39 6.85 -9.51
CA GLY A 71 21.58 6.64 -8.30
C GLY A 71 20.07 6.58 -8.52
N ILE A 72 19.57 6.84 -9.73
CA ILE A 72 18.13 6.79 -10.01
C ILE A 72 17.63 5.35 -9.99
N GLY A 73 16.67 5.07 -9.10
CA GLY A 73 16.11 3.73 -8.89
C GLY A 73 16.91 2.86 -7.90
N GLU A 74 18.03 3.38 -7.39
CA GLU A 74 18.86 2.73 -6.39
C GLU A 74 18.49 3.18 -4.96
N ASN A 75 19.12 2.55 -3.96
CA ASN A 75 18.92 2.86 -2.53
C ASN A 75 17.45 2.82 -2.09
N LEU A 76 16.67 1.92 -2.68
CA LEU A 76 15.34 1.62 -2.17
C LEU A 76 15.48 0.94 -0.81
N GLN A 77 14.89 1.55 0.21
CA GLN A 77 14.82 0.98 1.55
C GLN A 77 13.35 0.86 1.93
N ASP A 78 13.04 -0.26 2.55
CA ASP A 78 11.72 -0.53 3.11
C ASP A 78 11.89 -1.15 4.50
N SER A 79 10.86 -1.01 5.33
CA SER A 79 10.82 -1.67 6.63
C SER A 79 10.26 -3.07 6.45
N TYR A 80 11.13 -4.07 6.48
CA TYR A 80 10.69 -5.47 6.42
C TYR A 80 9.93 -5.83 7.69
N GLU A 81 8.68 -6.25 7.53
CA GLU A 81 7.84 -6.73 8.63
C GLU A 81 7.65 -8.24 8.54
N VAL A 82 7.71 -8.93 9.69
CA VAL A 82 7.38 -10.35 9.81
C VAL A 82 6.10 -10.45 10.63
N GLY A 83 5.02 -10.92 9.98
CA GLY A 83 3.76 -11.19 10.64
C GLY A 83 3.86 -12.44 11.52
N ILE A 84 3.63 -12.29 12.82
CA ILE A 84 3.45 -13.42 13.74
C ILE A 84 1.97 -13.49 14.07
N VAL A 85 1.33 -14.57 13.61
CA VAL A 85 -0.06 -14.90 13.96
C VAL A 85 -0.02 -16.02 15.00
N SER A 86 -0.82 -15.90 16.06
CA SER A 86 -0.88 -16.91 17.13
C SER A 86 -2.31 -17.03 17.64
N LYS A 87 -2.79 -18.27 17.74
CA LYS A 87 -4.09 -18.57 18.32
C LYS A 87 -4.01 -18.46 19.85
N MET A 88 -4.81 -17.60 20.44
CA MET A 88 -4.92 -17.50 21.89
C MET A 88 -5.74 -18.68 22.45
N THR A 89 -5.34 -19.20 23.61
CA THR A 89 -6.06 -20.30 24.30
C THR A 89 -7.20 -19.81 25.19
N LYS A 90 -7.31 -18.49 25.39
CA LYS A 90 -8.34 -17.85 26.19
C LYS A 90 -8.84 -16.63 25.42
N ASP A 91 -10.13 -16.35 25.55
CA ASP A 91 -10.71 -15.15 24.99
C ASP A 91 -10.13 -13.89 25.65
N LEU A 92 -10.03 -12.83 24.87
CA LEU A 92 -9.61 -11.53 25.37
C LEU A 92 -10.68 -11.02 26.33
N ALA A 93 -10.31 -10.82 27.60
CA ALA A 93 -11.23 -10.33 28.64
C ALA A 93 -11.88 -8.98 28.27
N LEU A 94 -11.21 -8.20 27.43
CA LEU A 94 -11.70 -6.93 26.92
C LEU A 94 -12.89 -7.07 25.96
N LEU A 95 -13.08 -8.25 25.35
CA LEU A 95 -14.15 -8.53 24.39
C LEU A 95 -15.36 -9.23 25.02
N LYS A 96 -15.37 -9.40 26.35
CA LYS A 96 -16.36 -10.23 27.05
C LYS A 96 -17.80 -9.76 26.88
N ASP A 97 -18.01 -8.45 26.76
CA ASP A 97 -19.33 -7.83 26.69
C ASP A 97 -19.68 -7.36 25.25
N CYS A 98 -18.88 -7.72 24.25
CA CYS A 98 -19.15 -7.34 22.87
C CYS A 98 -20.34 -8.10 22.30
N THR A 99 -21.22 -7.38 21.60
CA THR A 99 -22.40 -7.97 20.94
C THR A 99 -22.24 -8.06 19.41
N TRP A 100 -21.03 -7.77 18.91
CA TRP A 100 -20.52 -7.99 17.56
C TRP A 100 -21.46 -7.52 16.44
N GLY A 101 -21.87 -6.26 16.50
CA GLY A 101 -22.68 -5.63 15.45
C GLY A 101 -24.19 -5.59 15.72
N ALA A 102 -24.64 -5.99 16.90
CA ALA A 102 -25.98 -5.65 17.37
C ALA A 102 -26.09 -4.14 17.70
N ASP A 103 -27.30 -3.57 17.58
CA ASP A 103 -27.55 -2.18 17.92
C ASP A 103 -27.15 -1.90 19.38
N GLY A 104 -26.21 -0.95 19.57
CA GLY A 104 -25.71 -0.56 20.89
C GLY A 104 -24.50 -1.36 21.39
N ASP A 105 -23.80 -2.10 20.53
CA ASP A 105 -22.59 -2.85 20.90
C ASP A 105 -21.54 -1.96 21.62
N PRO A 106 -21.22 -2.26 22.89
CA PRO A 106 -20.24 -1.48 23.66
C PRO A 106 -18.85 -1.49 23.01
N CYS A 107 -18.54 -2.50 22.19
CA CYS A 107 -17.25 -2.64 21.53
C CYS A 107 -17.14 -1.86 20.21
N LEU A 108 -18.26 -1.47 19.59
CA LEU A 108 -18.25 -0.55 18.43
C LEU A 108 -17.94 0.90 18.81
N ARG A 109 -17.99 1.26 20.10
CA ARG A 109 -17.56 2.59 20.58
C ARG A 109 -16.04 2.76 20.61
N VAL A 110 -15.28 1.66 20.50
CA VAL A 110 -13.84 1.63 20.74
C VAL A 110 -13.15 1.01 19.52
N VAL A 111 -12.72 1.86 18.59
CA VAL A 111 -12.12 1.45 17.30
C VAL A 111 -10.61 1.66 17.34
N GLY A 112 -9.84 0.65 16.91
CA GLY A 112 -8.38 0.71 16.82
C GLY A 112 -7.67 0.64 18.17
N VAL A 113 -6.59 1.40 18.35
CA VAL A 113 -5.72 1.35 19.54
C VAL A 113 -6.45 1.71 20.85
N SER A 114 -7.61 2.37 20.74
CA SER A 114 -8.45 2.75 21.88
C SER A 114 -9.00 1.56 22.66
N VAL A 115 -8.93 0.35 22.08
CA VAL A 115 -9.26 -0.93 22.72
C VAL A 115 -8.32 -1.21 23.91
N PHE A 116 -7.14 -0.59 23.94
CA PHE A 116 -6.19 -0.73 25.03
C PHE A 116 -6.26 0.47 25.99
N PRO A 117 -6.64 0.28 27.28
CA PRO A 117 -6.63 1.36 28.27
C PRO A 117 -5.23 1.90 28.57
N ARG A 118 -4.18 1.13 28.27
CA ARG A 118 -2.78 1.57 28.12
C ARG A 118 -2.14 0.80 26.97
N ILE A 119 -1.32 1.47 26.18
CA ILE A 119 -0.59 0.86 25.06
C ILE A 119 0.33 -0.25 25.59
N PRO A 120 0.11 -1.51 25.20
CA PRO A 120 0.97 -2.60 25.63
C PRO A 120 2.23 -2.64 24.75
N GLY A 121 3.33 -2.07 25.25
CA GLY A 121 4.65 -2.14 24.61
C GLY A 121 4.86 -1.17 23.44
N PHE A 122 6.00 -1.30 22.75
CA PHE A 122 6.45 -0.36 21.71
C PHE A 122 5.78 -0.60 20.34
N PHE A 123 5.27 -1.81 20.08
CA PHE A 123 4.64 -2.20 18.81
C PHE A 123 3.13 -2.39 18.97
N ILE A 124 2.37 -1.32 18.75
CA ILE A 124 0.88 -1.33 18.81
C ILE A 124 0.22 -2.16 17.71
N VAL A 125 0.96 -2.48 16.66
CA VAL A 125 0.45 -3.16 15.45
C VAL A 125 0.03 -4.60 15.75
N VAL A 126 0.85 -5.35 16.49
CA VAL A 126 0.56 -6.74 16.90
C VAL A 126 -0.74 -6.86 17.70
N PRO A 127 -0.94 -6.11 18.80
CA PRO A 127 -2.15 -6.22 19.59
C PRO A 127 -3.41 -5.72 18.85
N VAL A 128 -3.27 -4.74 17.93
CA VAL A 128 -4.39 -4.33 17.06
C VAL A 128 -4.77 -5.44 16.08
N TYR A 129 -3.81 -6.08 15.40
CA TYR A 129 -4.10 -7.19 14.48
C TYR A 129 -4.74 -8.38 15.19
N MET A 130 -4.26 -8.76 16.38
CA MET A 130 -4.84 -9.87 17.14
C MET A 130 -6.32 -9.63 17.50
N VAL A 131 -6.66 -8.40 17.90
CA VAL A 131 -8.06 -8.04 18.20
C VAL A 131 -8.91 -8.05 16.94
N SER A 132 -8.40 -7.50 15.82
CA SER A 132 -9.11 -7.48 14.54
C SER A 132 -9.36 -8.89 13.98
N GLU A 133 -8.40 -9.79 14.10
CA GLU A 133 -8.55 -11.19 13.67
C GLU A 133 -9.60 -11.92 14.53
N LYS A 134 -9.52 -11.85 15.86
CA LYS A 134 -10.52 -12.46 16.75
C LYS A 134 -11.92 -11.89 16.51
N THR A 135 -12.03 -10.57 16.33
CA THR A 135 -13.29 -9.89 16.00
C THR A 135 -13.86 -10.42 14.69
N SER A 136 -13.02 -10.61 13.66
CA SER A 136 -13.46 -11.12 12.36
C SER A 136 -13.96 -12.57 12.48
N ASP A 137 -13.25 -13.42 13.21
CA ASP A 137 -13.68 -14.80 13.48
C ASP A 137 -15.03 -14.83 14.21
N ASP A 138 -15.20 -14.01 15.25
CA ASP A 138 -16.43 -13.98 16.05
C ASP A 138 -17.62 -13.41 15.27
N ILE A 139 -17.39 -12.41 14.41
CA ILE A 139 -18.41 -11.90 13.46
C ILE A 139 -18.82 -13.00 12.47
N ILE A 140 -17.86 -13.76 11.92
CA ILE A 140 -18.15 -14.85 10.98
C ILE A 140 -18.93 -15.98 11.67
N VAL A 141 -18.58 -16.36 12.90
CA VAL A 141 -19.30 -17.36 13.69
C VAL A 141 -20.74 -16.90 13.99
N THR A 142 -20.89 -15.66 14.43
CA THR A 142 -22.20 -15.05 14.71
C THR A 142 -23.07 -14.98 13.44
N ALA A 143 -22.49 -14.57 12.30
CA ALA A 143 -23.19 -14.50 11.02
C ALA A 143 -23.64 -15.89 10.51
N LYS A 144 -22.96 -16.97 10.91
CA LYS A 144 -23.34 -18.35 10.59
C LYS A 144 -24.43 -18.92 11.49
N GLY A 145 -24.92 -18.16 12.48
CA GLY A 145 -25.98 -18.60 13.40
C GLY A 145 -25.55 -19.74 14.33
N GLN A 146 -24.25 -19.98 14.46
CA GLN A 146 -23.69 -20.93 15.40
C GLN A 146 -23.36 -20.14 16.67
N ALA A 147 -24.22 -20.26 17.70
CA ALA A 147 -23.92 -19.67 19.00
C ALA A 147 -22.58 -20.23 19.51
N ALA A 148 -21.71 -19.32 19.98
CA ALA A 148 -20.41 -19.65 20.57
C ALA A 148 -20.52 -20.56 21.79
#